data_AF-A0A7V7HLS7-F1
#
_entry.id   AF-A0A7V7HLS7-F1
#
_cell.length_a   1.000
_cell.length_b   1.000
_cell.length_c   1.000
_cell.angle_alpha   90.00
_cell.angle_beta   90.00
_cell.angle_gamma   90.00
#
_symmetry.space_group_name_H-M   'P 1'
#
loop_
_entity.id
_entity.type
_entity.pdbx_description
1 polymer ?
#
loop_
_entity_poly.entity_id
_entity_poly.type
_entity_poly.pdbx_seq_one_letter_code
_entity_poly.pdbx_strand_id
1 'polypeptide(L)'
;MLERLSELRKNQKWSLQETADRLGIAKSTYAGYENGYRLPSLQSLSKIADLFDTSVDYILGRIEHSHQNKDVIEITRLLKDPDPTLLIDGEELSTEEIIDFIAFVRSKRELSAKRIENIEPTFKS
;
A
#
# COMPACT_ATOMS: atom_id res chain seq x y z
N MET A 1 16.70 10.11 -14.18
CA MET A 1 15.38 10.17 -14.86
C MET A 1 14.32 9.90 -13.81
N LEU A 2 13.13 10.52 -13.87
CA LEU A 2 12.03 10.17 -12.95
C LEU A 2 11.23 9.01 -13.56
N GLU A 3 11.85 7.83 -13.63
CA GLU A 3 11.32 6.64 -14.31
C GLU A 3 9.93 6.25 -13.79
N ARG A 4 9.72 6.38 -12.49
CA ARG A 4 8.45 6.10 -11.82
C ARG A 4 7.29 6.98 -12.27
N LEU A 5 7.53 8.22 -12.73
CA LEU A 5 6.47 9.06 -13.29
C LEU A 5 5.93 8.51 -14.60
N SER A 6 6.83 8.03 -15.47
CA SER A 6 6.44 7.43 -16.75
C SER A 6 5.66 6.14 -16.53
N GLU A 7 6.07 5.33 -15.55
CA GLU A 7 5.37 4.10 -15.15
C GLU A 7 3.97 4.39 -14.60
N LEU A 8 3.85 5.30 -13.62
CA LEU A 8 2.56 5.71 -13.05
C LEU A 8 1.58 6.16 -14.13
N ARG A 9 2.04 6.99 -15.07
CA ARG A 9 1.21 7.41 -16.20
C ARG A 9 0.81 6.25 -17.10
N LYS A 10 1.75 5.38 -17.47
CA LYS A 10 1.49 4.22 -18.34
C LYS A 10 0.51 3.23 -17.70
N ASN A 11 0.59 3.03 -16.39
CA ASN A 11 -0.32 2.17 -15.62
C ASN A 11 -1.77 2.70 -15.68
N GLN A 12 -1.94 4.03 -15.64
CA GLN A 12 -3.24 4.69 -15.83
C GLN A 12 -3.67 4.77 -17.30
N LYS A 13 -2.82 4.35 -18.25
CA LYS A 13 -3.03 4.45 -19.70
C LYS A 13 -3.23 5.88 -20.19
N TRP A 14 -2.69 6.87 -19.50
CA TRP A 14 -2.81 8.27 -19.88
C TRP A 14 -1.71 8.71 -20.86
N SER A 15 -2.08 9.62 -21.76
CA SER A 15 -1.10 10.30 -22.61
C SER A 15 -0.37 11.40 -21.84
N LEU A 16 0.80 11.84 -22.33
CA LEU A 16 1.52 12.99 -21.75
C LEU A 16 0.65 14.26 -21.69
N GLN A 17 -0.21 14.45 -22.70
CA GLN A 17 -1.12 15.58 -22.75
C GLN A 17 -2.18 15.46 -21.65
N GLU A 18 -2.82 14.30 -21.55
CA GLU A 18 -3.89 14.08 -20.58
C GLU A 18 -3.40 14.20 -19.13
N THR A 19 -2.21 13.68 -18.82
CA THR A 19 -1.63 13.85 -17.48
C THR A 19 -1.28 15.30 -17.19
N ALA A 20 -0.78 16.04 -18.17
CA ALA A 20 -0.49 17.47 -18.03
C ALA A 20 -1.78 18.28 -17.80
N ASP A 21 -2.85 17.95 -18.52
CA ASP A 21 -4.17 18.58 -18.35
C ASP A 21 -4.74 18.34 -16.96
N ARG A 22 -4.63 17.10 -16.45
CA ARG A 22 -5.03 16.74 -15.07
C ARG A 22 -4.26 17.51 -14.00
N LEU A 23 -2.99 17.84 -14.26
CA LEU A 23 -2.14 18.62 -13.37
C LEU A 23 -2.28 20.14 -13.56
N GLY A 24 -2.99 20.59 -14.61
CA GLY A 24 -3.11 22.01 -14.98
C GLY A 24 -1.77 22.62 -15.42
N ILE A 25 -0.91 21.86 -16.10
CA ILE A 25 0.40 22.31 -16.60
C ILE A 25 0.55 22.06 -18.10
N ALA A 26 1.54 22.69 -18.72
CA ALA A 26 1.84 22.43 -20.13
C ALA A 26 2.41 21.02 -20.34
N LYS A 27 2.03 20.35 -21.44
CA LYS A 27 2.56 19.03 -21.85
C LYS A 27 4.10 18.98 -21.87
N SER A 28 4.74 20.04 -22.36
CA SER A 28 6.21 20.16 -22.38
C SER A 28 6.82 20.18 -20.98
N THR A 29 6.11 20.75 -20.00
CA THR A 29 6.54 20.78 -18.60
C THR A 29 6.49 19.38 -18.01
N TYR A 30 5.39 18.65 -18.20
CA TYR A 30 5.26 17.28 -17.72
C TYR A 30 6.25 16.32 -18.40
N ALA A 31 6.44 16.43 -19.72
CA ALA A 31 7.46 15.67 -20.45
C ALA A 31 8.88 15.99 -19.96
N GLY A 32 9.15 17.24 -19.57
CA GLY A 32 10.40 17.64 -18.95
C GLY A 32 10.65 16.95 -17.60
N TYR A 33 9.60 16.68 -16.82
CA TYR A 33 9.69 15.94 -15.56
C TYR A 33 10.05 14.47 -15.80
N GLU A 34 9.34 13.76 -16.69
CA GLU A 34 9.63 12.34 -16.97
C GLU A 34 11.06 12.14 -17.46
N ASN A 35 11.51 12.99 -18.40
CA ASN A 35 12.85 12.89 -18.97
C ASN A 35 13.96 13.40 -18.03
N GLY A 36 13.60 14.06 -16.92
CA GLY A 36 14.55 14.60 -15.93
C GLY A 36 15.28 15.88 -16.36
N TYR A 37 14.93 16.48 -17.50
CA TYR A 37 15.47 17.78 -17.94
C TYR A 37 14.93 18.95 -17.11
N ARG A 38 13.72 18.80 -16.53
CA ARG A 38 13.12 19.78 -15.64
C ARG A 38 12.84 19.12 -14.29
N LEU A 39 13.20 19.81 -13.20
CA LEU A 39 12.87 19.35 -11.85
C LEU A 39 11.51 19.92 -11.42
N PRO A 40 10.59 19.08 -10.92
CA PRO A 40 9.34 19.54 -10.33
C PRO A 40 9.60 20.27 -9.01
N SER A 41 8.81 21.31 -8.73
CA SER A 41 8.83 21.97 -7.42
C SER A 41 8.22 21.06 -6.35
N LEU A 42 8.40 21.39 -5.06
CA LEU A 42 7.75 20.67 -3.96
C LEU A 42 6.21 20.65 -4.13
N GLN A 43 5.61 21.78 -4.52
CA GLN A 43 4.17 21.87 -4.79
C GLN A 43 3.76 20.98 -5.97
N SER A 44 4.57 20.94 -7.03
CA SER A 44 4.33 20.07 -8.18
C SER A 44 4.42 18.60 -7.80
N LEU A 45 5.42 18.22 -7.01
CA LEU A 45 5.59 16.85 -6.51
C LEU A 45 4.39 16.41 -5.67
N SER A 46 3.90 17.27 -4.77
CA SER A 46 2.69 16.98 -3.99
C SER A 46 1.49 16.73 -4.90
N LYS A 47 1.22 17.62 -5.86
CA LYS A 47 0.10 17.44 -6.80
C LYS A 47 0.22 16.18 -7.64
N ILE A 48 1.44 15.79 -8.02
CA ILE A 48 1.68 14.57 -8.78
C ILE A 48 1.45 13.33 -7.89
N ALA A 49 1.89 13.37 -6.64
CA ALA A 49 1.64 12.34 -5.64
C ALA A 49 0.13 12.14 -5.42
N ASP A 50 -0.61 13.23 -5.23
CA ASP A 50 -2.07 13.22 -5.09
C ASP A 50 -2.77 12.67 -6.34
N LEU A 51 -2.34 13.10 -7.54
CA LEU A 51 -2.93 12.64 -8.80
C LEU A 51 -2.81 11.12 -8.99
N PHE A 52 -1.68 10.54 -8.58
CA PHE A 52 -1.37 9.13 -8.77
C PHE A 52 -1.65 8.28 -7.54
N ASP A 53 -2.23 8.85 -6.48
CA ASP A 53 -2.50 8.19 -5.21
C ASP A 53 -1.27 7.44 -4.68
N THR A 54 -0.17 8.18 -4.54
CA THR A 54 1.14 7.67 -4.11
C THR A 54 1.86 8.73 -3.26
N SER A 55 3.09 8.45 -2.80
CA SER A 55 3.91 9.44 -2.11
C SER A 55 4.98 10.06 -2.98
N VAL A 56 5.46 11.23 -2.53
CA VAL A 56 6.63 11.89 -3.10
C VAL A 56 7.86 11.00 -2.98
N ASP A 57 8.03 10.26 -1.88
CA ASP A 57 9.16 9.34 -1.71
C ASP A 57 9.12 8.19 -2.73
N TYR A 58 7.93 7.70 -3.09
CA TYR A 58 7.79 6.77 -4.20
C TYR A 58 8.20 7.44 -5.52
N ILE A 59 7.70 8.63 -5.84
CA ILE A 59 8.08 9.32 -7.09
C ILE A 59 9.59 9.53 -7.20
N LEU A 60 10.27 9.84 -6.08
CA LEU A 60 11.69 10.14 -6.01
C LEU A 60 12.61 8.92 -5.94
N GLY A 61 12.09 7.69 -5.92
CA GLY A 61 12.96 6.50 -5.88
C GLY A 61 13.34 6.02 -4.48
N ARG A 62 12.78 6.60 -3.40
CA ARG A 62 13.24 6.35 -2.02
C ARG A 62 12.61 5.12 -1.36
N ILE A 63 11.46 4.68 -1.84
CA ILE A 63 10.74 3.48 -1.38
C ILE A 63 10.31 2.62 -2.56
N GLU A 64 10.46 1.30 -2.53
CA GLU A 64 10.19 0.44 -3.70
C GLU A 64 8.70 0.31 -4.06
N HIS A 65 7.82 0.47 -3.08
CA HIS A 65 6.39 0.25 -3.26
C HIS A 65 5.65 1.59 -3.20
N SER A 66 4.83 1.88 -4.21
CA SER A 66 3.79 2.90 -4.06
C SER A 66 2.81 2.39 -3.01
N HIS A 67 2.11 3.28 -2.30
CA HIS A 67 1.20 2.94 -1.21
C HIS A 67 0.00 2.01 -1.59
N GLN A 68 0.04 1.39 -2.78
CA GLN A 68 -0.84 0.35 -3.27
C GLN A 68 -0.62 -1.02 -2.60
N ASN A 69 0.47 -1.23 -1.86
CA ASN A 69 0.50 -2.32 -0.88
C ASN A 69 -0.31 -1.85 0.32
N LYS A 70 -1.50 -2.42 0.54
CA LYS A 70 -2.03 -2.52 1.91
C LYS A 70 -0.86 -3.07 2.71
N ASP A 71 -0.29 -2.29 3.63
CA ASP A 71 0.81 -2.76 4.46
C ASP A 71 0.35 -4.07 5.10
N VAL A 72 0.83 -5.19 4.58
CA VAL A 72 0.47 -6.50 5.10
C VAL A 72 1.25 -6.63 6.39
N ILE A 73 0.58 -6.26 7.49
CA ILE A 73 1.15 -6.39 8.82
C ILE A 73 1.03 -7.86 9.22
N GLU A 74 2.16 -8.56 9.19
CA GLU A 74 2.27 -9.88 9.81
C GLU A 74 2.37 -9.69 11.33
N ILE A 75 1.22 -9.77 12.01
CA ILE A 75 1.08 -9.51 13.46
C ILE A 75 2.05 -10.38 14.28
N THR A 76 2.38 -11.59 13.82
CA THR A 76 3.32 -12.47 14.55
C THR A 76 4.75 -11.92 14.61
N ARG A 77 5.11 -10.91 13.80
CA ARG A 77 6.41 -10.23 13.91
C ARG A 77 6.54 -9.42 15.19
N LEU A 78 5.43 -8.93 15.75
CA LEU A 78 5.41 -8.17 17.00
C LEU A 78 5.95 -8.99 18.18
N LEU A 79 5.82 -10.32 18.14
CA LEU A 79 6.38 -11.22 19.16
C LEU A 79 7.92 -11.23 19.19
N LYS A 80 8.58 -10.72 18.16
CA LYS A 80 10.05 -10.64 18.06
C LYS A 80 10.56 -9.23 18.31
N ASP A 81 9.66 -8.26 18.39
CA ASP A 81 10.02 -6.88 18.70
C ASP A 81 10.21 -6.77 20.22
N PRO A 82 11.33 -6.20 20.71
CA PRO A 82 11.48 -5.92 22.13
C PRO A 82 10.46 -4.90 22.67
N ASP A 83 9.84 -4.10 21.80
CA ASP A 83 8.86 -3.08 22.17
C ASP A 83 7.75 -2.95 21.11
N PRO A 84 6.85 -3.94 21.01
CA PRO A 84 5.81 -3.95 19.99
C PRO A 84 4.71 -2.92 20.27
N THR A 85 4.61 -1.88 19.44
CA THR A 85 3.51 -0.92 19.54
C THR A 85 2.30 -1.36 18.72
N LEU A 86 1.23 -1.80 19.38
CA LEU A 86 -0.07 -2.03 18.78
C LEU A 86 -1.15 -1.36 19.64
N LEU A 87 -2.06 -0.64 18.99
CA LEU A 87 -3.12 0.11 19.67
C LEU A 87 -4.49 -0.50 19.36
N ILE A 88 -5.35 -0.60 20.38
CA ILE A 88 -6.79 -0.83 20.22
C ILE A 88 -7.51 0.27 20.99
N ASP A 89 -8.42 0.96 20.31
CA ASP A 89 -9.22 2.07 20.88
C ASP A 89 -8.37 3.20 21.52
N GLY A 90 -7.12 3.35 21.07
CA GLY A 90 -6.18 4.36 21.55
C GLY A 90 -5.29 3.93 22.71
N GLU A 91 -5.45 2.71 23.21
CA GLU A 91 -4.64 2.14 24.29
C GLU A 91 -3.63 1.13 23.74
N GLU A 92 -2.42 1.13 24.31
CA GLU A 92 -1.37 0.17 23.95
C GLU A 92 -1.67 -1.22 24.50
N LEU A 93 -1.50 -2.23 23.65
CA LEU A 93 -1.61 -3.61 24.07
C LEU A 93 -0.32 -4.06 24.75
N SER A 94 -0.49 -4.76 25.86
CA SER A 94 0.59 -5.55 26.44
C SER A 94 0.99 -6.73 25.56
N THR A 95 2.20 -7.24 25.76
CA THR A 95 2.68 -8.47 25.07
C THR A 95 1.75 -9.66 25.31
N GLU A 96 1.16 -9.79 26.50
CA GLU A 96 0.21 -10.85 26.83
C GLU A 96 -1.07 -10.73 25.99
N GLU A 97 -1.64 -9.53 25.87
CA GLU A 97 -2.83 -9.29 25.04
C GLU A 97 -2.56 -9.56 23.55
N ILE A 98 -1.36 -9.23 23.06
CA ILE A 98 -0.95 -9.57 21.68
C ILE A 98 -0.92 -11.09 21.48
N ILE A 99 -0.37 -11.84 22.45
CA ILE A 99 -0.32 -13.31 22.40
C ILE A 99 -1.73 -13.88 22.40
N ASP A 100 -2.59 -13.42 23.30
CA ASP A 100 -3.98 -13.88 23.42
C ASP A 100 -4.79 -13.57 22.16
N PHE A 101 -4.59 -12.39 21.57
CA PHE A 101 -5.20 -12.01 20.30
C PHE A 101 -4.78 -12.94 19.16
N ILE A 102 -3.49 -13.25 19.04
CA ILE A 102 -2.98 -14.18 18.03
C ILE A 102 -3.57 -15.59 18.24
N ALA A 103 -3.60 -16.07 19.48
CA ALA A 103 -4.17 -17.37 19.84
C ALA A 103 -5.66 -17.44 19.48
N PHE A 104 -6.43 -16.42 19.86
CA PHE A 104 -7.85 -16.29 19.54
C PHE A 104 -8.11 -16.36 18.04
N VAL A 105 -7.38 -15.60 17.22
CA VAL A 105 -7.54 -15.58 15.76
C VAL A 105 -7.24 -16.96 15.17
N ARG A 106 -6.20 -17.66 15.65
CA ARG A 106 -5.86 -19.03 15.21
C ARG A 106 -6.97 -20.02 15.54
N SER A 107 -7.41 -20.08 16.79
CA SER A 107 -8.49 -20.97 17.22
C SER A 107 -9.80 -20.70 16.47
N LYS A 108 -10.16 -19.42 16.26
CA LYS A 108 -11.36 -19.05 15.49
C LYS A 108 -11.29 -19.56 14.04
N ARG A 109 -10.12 -19.50 13.40
CA ARG A 109 -9.92 -20.01 12.03
C ARG A 109 -10.05 -21.53 11.99
N GLU A 110 -9.45 -22.25 12.93
CA GLU A 110 -9.57 -23.71 13.02
C GLU A 110 -11.02 -24.17 13.20
N LEU A 111 -11.77 -23.50 14.07
CA LEU A 111 -13.20 -23.77 14.28
C LEU A 111 -14.02 -23.50 13.01
N SER A 112 -13.69 -22.43 12.28
CA SER A 112 -14.37 -22.06 11.02
C SER A 112 -14.06 -23.07 9.90
N ALA A 113 -12.83 -23.55 9.82
CA ALA A 113 -12.41 -24.56 8.84
C ALA A 113 -13.09 -25.92 9.11
N LYS A 114 -13.09 -26.38 10.38
CA LYS A 114 -13.77 -27.62 10.79
C LYS A 114 -15.29 -27.56 10.55
N ARG A 115 -15.90 -26.38 10.62
CA ARG A 115 -17.34 -26.22 10.33
C ARG A 115 -17.67 -26.40 8.85
N ILE A 116 -16.73 -26.14 7.94
CA ILE A 116 -16.91 -26.31 6.49
C ILE A 116 -16.74 -27.78 6.08
N GLU A 117 -15.78 -28.50 6.68
CA GLU A 117 -15.55 -29.94 6.39
C GLU A 117 -16.71 -30.84 6.83
N ASN A 118 -17.49 -30.43 7.84
CA ASN A 118 -18.65 -31.19 8.34
C ASN A 118 -19.96 -30.95 7.54
N ILE A 119 -19.92 -30.19 6.44
CA ILE A 119 -21.10 -29.87 5.61
C ILE A 119 -21.08 -30.62 4.27
N GLU A 120 -20.01 -31.30 3.87
CA GLU A 120 -20.07 -32.15 2.66
C GLU A 120 -20.95 -33.39 2.94
N PRO A 121 -22.12 -33.51 2.29
CA PRO A 121 -22.94 -34.68 2.44
C PRO A 121 -22.28 -35.83 1.69
N THR A 122 -22.06 -36.94 2.38
CA THR A 122 -21.68 -38.22 1.82
C THR A 122 -22.74 -38.73 0.84
N PHE A 123 -22.74 -38.21 -0.38
CA PHE A 123 -23.38 -38.88 -1.51
C PHE A 123 -22.35 -39.79 -2.16
N LYS A 124 -22.19 -40.98 -1.58
CA LYS A 124 -21.71 -42.16 -2.31
C LYS A 124 -22.86 -43.14 -2.42
N SER A 125 -23.47 -43.16 -3.60
CA SER A 125 -24.21 -44.31 -4.16
C SER A 125 -23.23 -45.33 -4.72
#